data_AF-A0A8B8ZYE3-F1
#
_entry.id   AF-A0A8B8ZYE3-F1
#
_cell.length_a   1.000
_cell.length_b   1.000
_cell.length_c   1.000
_cell.angle_alpha   90.00
_cell.angle_beta   90.00
_cell.angle_gamma   90.00
#
_symmetry.space_group_name_H-M   'P 1'
#
loop_
_entity.id
_entity.type
_entity.pdbx_description
1 polymer ?
#
loop_
_entity_poly.entity_id
_entity_poly.type
_entity_poly.pdbx_seq_one_letter_code
_entity_poly.pdbx_strand_id
1 'polypeptide(L)'
;MDAREPSGVVGLAGSGGKDGPANEEGPLSDAEGLAKEAAVLFQGRRFSECIDVLNQLLQKKGDDLKVLHNIAVAEYFHDGCSDPSEAA
;
A
#
# COMPACT_ATOMS: atom_id res chain seq x y z
N MET A 1 -11.87 34.86 -26.65
CA MET A 1 -13.14 34.72 -27.39
C MET A 1 -13.22 33.29 -27.91
N ASP A 2 -14.31 32.61 -27.58
CA ASP A 2 -14.64 31.19 -27.75
C ASP A 2 -14.54 30.64 -29.18
N ALA A 3 -14.21 29.35 -29.31
CA ALA A 3 -14.84 28.47 -30.31
C ALA A 3 -14.71 26.99 -29.91
N ARG A 4 -15.89 26.41 -29.71
CA ARG A 4 -16.26 25.05 -29.32
C ARG A 4 -16.16 24.05 -30.49
N GLU A 5 -16.00 22.78 -30.13
CA GLU A 5 -15.71 21.54 -30.89
C GLU A 5 -16.55 21.27 -32.15
N PRO A 6 -16.06 20.40 -33.06
CA PRO A 6 -16.91 19.53 -33.86
C PRO A 6 -16.71 18.03 -33.58
N SER A 7 -17.85 17.40 -33.34
CA SER A 7 -18.11 15.96 -33.22
C SER A 7 -17.87 15.22 -34.55
N GLY A 8 -17.38 13.98 -34.48
CA GLY A 8 -17.19 13.11 -35.64
C GLY A 8 -17.16 11.63 -35.24
N VAL A 9 -18.20 10.91 -35.66
CA VAL A 9 -18.66 9.61 -35.16
C VAL A 9 -18.00 8.38 -35.82
N VAL A 10 -18.05 7.27 -35.08
CA VAL A 10 -18.10 5.83 -35.43
C VAL A 10 -16.98 5.16 -36.25
N GLY A 11 -16.27 4.26 -35.54
CA GLY A 11 -16.44 2.81 -35.74
C GLY A 11 -15.45 2.08 -36.65
N LEU A 12 -14.60 1.23 -36.05
CA LEU A 12 -14.20 -0.04 -36.67
C LEU A 12 -14.20 -1.17 -35.64
N ALA A 13 -15.00 -2.18 -35.94
CA ALA A 13 -15.04 -3.45 -35.26
C ALA A 13 -13.78 -4.27 -35.56
N GLY A 14 -13.33 -5.07 -34.59
CA GLY A 14 -12.19 -5.96 -34.75
C GLY A 14 -11.98 -6.86 -33.54
N SER A 15 -12.72 -7.97 -33.56
CA SER A 15 -12.60 -9.22 -32.80
C SER A 15 -11.31 -9.48 -32.01
N GLY A 16 -11.46 -9.91 -30.77
CA GLY A 16 -10.38 -10.51 -29.99
C GLY A 16 -10.85 -10.86 -28.59
N GLY A 17 -11.50 -12.02 -28.46
CA GLY A 17 -11.86 -12.58 -27.16
C GLY A 17 -10.65 -12.63 -26.23
N LYS A 18 -10.85 -12.18 -25.00
CA LYS A 18 -10.06 -12.61 -23.86
C LYS A 18 -10.99 -12.70 -22.67
N ASP A 19 -11.73 -13.80 -22.65
CA ASP A 19 -12.13 -14.43 -21.41
C ASP A 19 -10.89 -14.52 -20.50
N GLY A 20 -11.05 -13.99 -19.31
CA GLY A 20 -10.04 -14.01 -18.27
C GLY A 20 -10.10 -12.75 -17.44
N PRO A 21 -10.72 -12.77 -16.24
CA PRO A 21 -10.16 -11.96 -15.18
C PRO A 21 -8.76 -12.51 -14.96
N ALA A 22 -7.77 -11.92 -15.62
CA ALA A 22 -6.39 -12.04 -15.20
C ALA A 22 -6.35 -11.37 -13.83
N ASN A 23 -6.71 -12.14 -12.80
CA ASN A 23 -6.43 -11.89 -11.41
C ASN A 23 -4.94 -12.10 -11.19
N GLU A 24 -4.15 -11.41 -12.00
CA GLU A 24 -2.73 -11.21 -11.83
C GLU A 24 -2.65 -9.89 -11.03
N GLU A 25 -3.24 -9.92 -9.83
CA GLU A 25 -2.81 -9.05 -8.74
C GLU A 25 -1.36 -9.41 -8.48
N GLY A 26 -0.47 -8.83 -9.30
CA GLY A 26 0.94 -9.13 -9.24
C GLY A 26 1.42 -8.88 -7.81
N PRO A 27 2.43 -9.61 -7.33
CA PRO A 27 2.98 -9.47 -5.98
C PRO A 27 3.36 -8.01 -5.62
N LEU A 28 3.53 -7.14 -6.61
CA LEU A 28 3.76 -5.71 -6.46
C LEU A 28 2.49 -4.89 -6.16
N SER A 29 1.33 -5.21 -6.76
CA SER A 29 0.05 -4.54 -6.46
C SER A 29 -0.43 -4.83 -5.06
N ASP A 30 -0.25 -6.08 -4.62
CA ASP A 30 -0.58 -6.51 -3.27
C ASP A 30 0.36 -5.82 -2.24
N ALA A 31 1.66 -5.72 -2.56
CA ALA A 31 2.61 -5.00 -1.73
C ALA A 31 2.32 -3.48 -1.63
N GLU A 32 1.81 -2.86 -2.69
CA GLU A 32 1.38 -1.45 -2.65
C GLU A 32 0.09 -1.27 -1.83
N GLY A 33 -0.82 -2.25 -1.89
CA GLY A 33 -2.02 -2.32 -1.05
C GLY A 33 -1.67 -2.38 0.44
N LEU A 34 -0.79 -3.32 0.82
CA LEU A 34 -0.31 -3.46 2.20
C LEU A 34 0.39 -2.20 2.69
N ALA A 35 1.19 -1.53 1.85
CA ALA A 35 1.84 -0.27 2.24
C ALA A 35 0.82 0.84 2.51
N LYS A 36 -0.25 0.94 1.71
CA LYS A 36 -1.33 1.90 1.91
C LYS A 36 -2.12 1.58 3.18
N GLU A 37 -2.43 0.31 3.41
CA GLU A 37 -3.14 -0.15 4.61
C GLU A 37 -2.33 0.13 5.88
N ALA A 38 -1.04 -0.20 5.89
CA ALA A 38 -0.14 0.10 7.00
C ALA A 38 -0.12 1.60 7.33
N ALA A 39 -0.12 2.47 6.31
CA ALA A 39 -0.18 3.92 6.51
C ALA A 39 -1.50 4.38 7.16
N VAL A 40 -2.64 3.79 6.78
CA VAL A 40 -3.94 4.09 7.40
C VAL A 40 -3.96 3.61 8.86
N LEU A 41 -3.46 2.41 9.13
CA LEU A 41 -3.36 1.86 10.48
C LEU A 41 -2.47 2.72 11.38
N PHE A 42 -1.32 3.18 10.87
CA PHE A 42 -0.40 4.07 11.58
C PHE A 42 -1.07 5.40 11.93
N GLN A 43 -1.77 6.03 10.98
CA GLN A 43 -2.52 7.28 11.22
C GLN A 43 -3.65 7.09 12.24
N GLY A 44 -4.28 5.91 12.25
CA GLY A 44 -5.29 5.52 13.23
C GLY A 44 -4.72 5.15 14.61
N ARG A 45 -3.40 5.25 14.82
CA ARG A 45 -2.70 4.77 16.03
C ARG A 45 -2.93 3.29 16.35
N ARG A 46 -3.27 2.49 15.34
CA ARG A 46 -3.43 1.03 15.44
C ARG A 46 -2.08 0.38 15.14
N PHE A 47 -1.10 0.61 16.01
CA PHE A 47 0.29 0.23 15.74
C PHE A 47 0.50 -1.28 15.69
N SER A 48 -0.19 -2.07 16.51
CA SER A 48 -0.08 -3.54 16.51
C SER A 48 -0.46 -4.14 15.16
N GLU A 49 -1.57 -3.68 14.57
CA GLU A 49 -1.99 -4.12 13.23
C GLU A 49 -1.11 -3.54 12.13
N CYS A 50 -0.63 -2.30 12.29
CA CYS A 50 0.32 -1.70 11.36
C CYS A 50 1.59 -2.56 11.22
N ILE A 51 2.13 -3.04 12.35
CA ILE A 51 3.31 -3.91 12.39
C ILE A 51 3.03 -5.23 11.68
N ASP A 52 1.87 -5.85 11.87
CA ASP A 52 1.51 -7.10 11.21
C ASP A 52 1.49 -6.94 9.67
N VAL A 53 0.80 -5.90 9.19
CA VAL A 53 0.72 -5.59 7.75
C VAL A 53 2.11 -5.26 7.17
N LEU A 54 2.95 -4.54 7.90
CA LEU A 54 4.32 -4.24 7.46
C LEU A 54 5.20 -5.50 7.42
N ASN A 55 5.01 -6.46 8.32
CA ASN A 55 5.70 -7.75 8.25
C ASN A 55 5.25 -8.57 7.03
N GLN A 56 3.95 -8.58 6.72
CA GLN A 56 3.45 -9.20 5.49
C GLN A 56 4.05 -8.54 4.23
N LEU A 57 4.19 -7.21 4.26
CA LEU A 57 4.84 -6.44 3.19
C LEU A 57 6.34 -6.77 3.07
N LEU A 58 7.04 -6.97 4.20
CA LEU A 58 8.45 -7.33 4.24
C LEU A 58 8.69 -8.70 3.58
N GLN A 59 7.80 -9.67 3.83
CA GLN A 59 7.88 -10.99 3.20
C GLN A 59 7.72 -10.94 1.67
N LYS A 60 6.97 -9.97 1.15
CA LYS A 60 6.76 -9.78 -0.30
C LYS A 60 7.90 -9.02 -0.97
N LYS A 61 8.48 -8.03 -0.29
CA LYS A 61 9.52 -7.15 -0.87
C LYS A 61 10.95 -7.59 -0.58
N GLY A 62 11.16 -8.40 0.46
CA GLY A 62 12.46 -8.91 0.90
C GLY A 62 13.38 -7.81 1.41
N ASP A 63 13.78 -7.86 2.69
CA ASP A 63 14.76 -6.96 3.34
C ASP A 63 14.72 -5.47 2.91
N ASP A 64 13.54 -4.97 2.57
CA ASP A 64 13.39 -3.60 2.08
C ASP A 64 13.59 -2.65 3.25
N LEU A 65 14.64 -1.82 3.14
CA LEU A 65 15.04 -0.92 4.21
C LEU A 65 13.94 0.07 4.62
N LYS A 66 13.01 0.43 3.71
CA LYS A 66 11.89 1.32 4.07
C LYS A 66 10.84 0.58 4.89
N VAL A 67 10.54 -0.68 4.53
CA VAL A 67 9.61 -1.50 5.31
C VAL A 67 10.17 -1.73 6.71
N LEU A 68 11.46 -2.07 6.83
CA LEU A 68 12.15 -2.21 8.11
C LEU A 68 12.10 -0.91 8.95
N HIS A 69 12.37 0.24 8.33
CA HIS A 69 12.25 1.53 9.01
C HIS A 69 10.83 1.79 9.52
N ASN A 70 9.80 1.53 8.70
CA ASN A 70 8.42 1.73 9.10
C ASN A 70 8.01 0.80 10.25
N ILE A 71 8.50 -0.45 10.28
CA ILE A 71 8.26 -1.38 11.39
C ILE A 71 8.85 -0.81 12.67
N ALA A 72 10.13 -0.41 12.65
CA ALA A 72 10.80 0.15 13.82
C ALA A 72 10.10 1.40 14.38
N VAL A 73 9.61 2.29 13.49
CA VAL A 73 8.82 3.46 13.90
C VAL A 73 7.48 3.02 14.51
N ALA A 74 6.76 2.09 13.88
CA ALA A 74 5.51 1.58 14.43
C ALA A 74 5.70 0.89 15.79
N GLU A 75 6.78 0.13 15.98
CA GLU A 75 7.16 -0.48 17.26
C GLU A 75 7.45 0.57 18.33
N TYR A 76 8.18 1.63 17.99
CA TYR A 76 8.45 2.74 18.91
C TYR A 76 7.16 3.38 19.45
N PHE A 77 6.16 3.58 18.58
CA PHE A 77 4.86 4.11 19.00
C PHE A 77 3.94 3.07 19.64
N HIS A 78 4.14 1.78 19.35
CA HIS A 78 3.38 0.67 19.94
C HIS A 78 3.79 0.38 21.39
N ASP A 79 5.10 0.25 21.64
CA ASP A 79 5.65 0.07 22.99
C ASP A 79 5.42 1.32 23.85
N GLY A 80 5.17 2.46 23.19
CA GLY A 80 4.67 3.67 23.81
C GLY A 80 5.65 4.19 24.82
N CYS A 81 6.83 4.65 24.37
CA CYS A 81 7.86 5.26 25.21
C CYS A 81 7.89 4.63 26.61
N SER A 82 8.40 3.40 26.72
CA SER A 82 8.89 2.89 28.00
C SER A 82 10.02 3.83 28.42
N ASP A 83 9.66 4.97 29.03
CA ASP A 83 10.60 5.92 29.61
C ASP A 83 11.55 5.11 30.50
N PRO A 84 12.88 5.20 30.34
CA PRO A 84 13.81 4.56 31.27
C PRO A 84 13.80 5.21 32.67
N SER A 85 12.74 5.93 33.03
CA SER A 85 12.59 6.63 34.31
C SER A 85 12.12 5.69 35.43
N GLU A 86 12.83 4.60 35.66
CA GLU A 86 12.82 3.94 36.98
C GLU A 86 14.07 3.08 37.17
N ALA A 87 15.23 3.73 37.21
CA ALA A 87 16.43 3.19 37.84
C ALA A 87 17.19 4.34 38.51
N ALA A 88 16.63 4.85 39.61
CA ALA A 88 17.29 5.74 40.54
C ALA A 88 17.14 5.19 41.96
#